data_AF-A0A1G5Y0K4-F1
#
_entry.id   AF-A0A1G5Y0K4-F1
#
_cell.length_a   1.000
_cell.length_b   1.000
_cell.length_c   1.000
_cell.angle_alpha   90.00
_cell.angle_beta   90.00
_cell.angle_gamma   90.00
#
_symmetry.space_group_name_H-M   'P 1'
#
loop_
_entity.id
_entity.type
_entity.pdbx_description
1 polymer ?
#
loop_
_entity_poly.entity_id
_entity_poly.type
_entity_poly.pdbx_seq_one_letter_code
_entity_poly.pdbx_strand_id
1 'polypeptide(L)'
;MELRTEAFVLKYDEKEKSIVGYEDMGSVLDISDKTDIETVGKKAFLGCKSIKKVFLPESIESLSDWCFSKCNNLKTVKFEGAIKANIFGRGVFEGCEHLKEISFKDAHKDLSVLLAANVNRLPNEHLLRSEDLGQQGWYEKWDIALMALLNTDDAEGSINTLVCGEEDISTDGIGSVDGEMPGETDDFVKRAAKNKCFLCFLRLMHDSFLKDDKRTLFENYIKARAYGNPKDFAWVTLKEDCEGEVDYYKLYLSIVKPSKDDIKGMVADLSATQVQAKAFLINEAAGSTDESSALDDLML
;
A
#
# COMPACT_ATOMS: atom_id res chain seq x y z
N MET A 1 0.73 18.31 28.42
CA MET A 1 1.56 19.40 27.89
C MET A 1 1.40 19.48 26.37
N GLU A 2 1.77 20.60 25.75
CA GLU A 2 1.83 20.70 24.29
C GLU A 2 3.27 20.83 23.82
N LEU A 3 3.66 20.03 22.83
CA LEU A 3 4.92 20.21 22.10
C LEU A 3 4.61 21.04 20.86
N ARG A 4 5.05 22.30 20.87
CA ARG A 4 4.81 23.26 19.79
C ARG A 4 6.10 23.54 19.03
N THR A 5 6.01 23.46 17.71
CA THR A 5 7.02 23.97 16.77
C THR A 5 6.33 24.86 15.74
N GLU A 6 7.08 25.51 14.86
CA GLU A 6 6.49 26.21 13.71
C GLU A 6 5.78 25.26 12.74
N ALA A 7 6.08 23.95 12.79
CA ALA A 7 5.57 22.94 11.87
C ALA A 7 4.41 22.09 12.45
N PHE A 8 4.24 22.06 13.78
CA PHE A 8 3.21 21.23 14.41
C PHE A 8 2.88 21.62 15.85
N VAL A 9 1.71 21.18 16.30
CA VAL A 9 1.32 21.15 17.72
C VAL A 9 0.87 19.75 18.07
N LEU A 10 1.58 19.13 19.01
CA LEU A 10 1.23 17.82 19.59
C LEU A 10 0.69 18.01 21.00
N LYS A 11 -0.36 17.27 21.32
CA LYS A 11 -0.84 17.06 22.69
C LYS A 11 -0.11 15.85 23.26
N TYR A 12 0.61 16.06 24.35
CA TYR A 12 1.46 15.06 25.00
C TYR A 12 1.03 14.85 26.46
N ASP A 13 0.82 13.59 26.82
CA ASP A 13 0.62 13.14 28.20
C ASP A 13 1.99 12.76 28.78
N GLU A 14 2.51 13.58 29.70
CA GLU A 14 3.81 13.36 30.35
C GLU A 14 3.83 12.12 31.25
N LYS A 15 2.69 11.76 31.85
CA LYS A 15 2.61 10.66 32.80
C LYS A 15 2.66 9.32 32.06
N GLU A 16 1.95 9.25 30.95
CA GLU A 16 1.90 8.06 30.08
C GLU A 16 2.94 8.12 28.94
N LYS A 17 3.75 9.19 28.91
CA LYS A 17 4.76 9.47 27.87
C LYS A 17 4.22 9.30 26.45
N SER A 18 3.01 9.80 26.23
CA SER A 18 2.18 9.45 25.08
C SER A 18 1.71 10.66 24.29
N ILE A 19 1.80 10.58 22.97
CA ILE A 19 1.14 11.55 22.09
C ILE A 19 -0.35 11.21 22.03
N VAL A 20 -1.21 12.13 22.46
CA VAL A 20 -2.66 11.92 22.54
C VAL A 20 -3.45 12.71 21.51
N GLY A 21 -2.79 13.58 20.74
CA GLY A 21 -3.43 14.34 19.68
C GLY A 21 -2.46 15.18 18.87
N TYR A 22 -2.89 15.56 17.67
CA TYR A 22 -2.14 16.41 16.75
C TYR A 22 -3.06 17.43 16.09
N GLU A 23 -2.58 18.67 15.95
CA GLU A 23 -3.25 19.71 15.18
C GLU A 23 -2.65 19.78 13.77
N ASP A 24 -3.50 19.58 12.76
CA ASP A 24 -3.19 19.45 11.33
C ASP A 24 -2.61 20.76 10.75
N MET A 25 -1.28 20.93 10.86
CA MET A 25 -0.59 22.18 10.50
C MET A 25 0.65 22.00 9.62
N GLY A 26 1.18 20.78 9.47
CA GLY A 26 2.45 20.54 8.78
C GLY A 26 2.49 19.25 7.98
N SER A 27 3.28 19.24 6.91
CA SER A 27 3.46 18.05 6.07
C SER A 27 4.51 17.07 6.60
N VAL A 28 5.28 17.48 7.60
CA VAL A 28 6.33 16.67 8.22
C VAL A 28 6.17 16.77 9.73
N LEU A 29 6.05 15.62 10.38
CA LEU A 29 6.21 15.49 11.81
C LEU A 29 7.59 14.90 12.08
N ASP A 30 8.47 15.68 12.68
CA ASP A 30 9.78 15.22 13.11
C ASP A 30 9.91 15.36 14.63
N ILE A 31 9.90 14.21 15.31
CA ILE A 31 10.10 14.08 16.75
C ILE A 31 11.22 13.06 17.05
N SER A 32 12.11 12.85 16.08
CA SER A 32 13.26 11.93 16.18
C SER A 32 14.17 12.23 17.38
N ASP A 33 14.25 13.51 17.77
CA ASP A 33 15.06 14.00 18.89
C ASP A 33 14.40 13.84 20.28
N LYS A 34 13.14 13.40 20.35
CA LYS A 34 12.38 13.31 21.60
C LYS A 34 12.54 11.95 22.27
N THR A 35 13.43 11.87 23.24
CA THR A 35 13.77 10.60 23.92
C THR A 35 12.77 10.17 25.01
N ASP A 36 11.80 11.01 25.33
CA ASP A 36 10.80 10.80 26.39
C ASP A 36 9.42 10.40 25.85
N ILE A 37 9.27 10.24 24.53
CA ILE A 37 8.04 9.78 23.90
C ILE A 37 8.12 8.27 23.71
N GLU A 38 7.26 7.53 24.40
CA GLU A 38 7.20 6.07 24.40
C GLU A 38 6.00 5.56 23.61
N THR A 39 4.91 6.32 23.53
CA THR A 39 3.68 5.86 22.89
C THR A 39 3.08 6.89 21.95
N VAL A 40 2.52 6.43 20.84
CA VAL A 40 1.52 7.19 20.08
C VAL A 40 0.15 6.64 20.45
N GLY A 41 -0.64 7.46 21.14
CA GLY A 41 -1.94 7.11 21.69
C GLY A 41 -3.02 6.83 20.65
N LYS A 42 -4.09 6.21 21.12
CA LYS A 42 -5.24 5.79 20.29
C LYS A 42 -5.81 6.99 19.52
N LYS A 43 -5.99 6.83 18.21
CA LYS A 43 -6.54 7.86 17.30
C LYS A 43 -5.79 9.22 17.31
N ALA A 44 -4.54 9.30 17.80
CA ALA A 44 -3.83 10.57 17.99
C ALA A 44 -3.66 11.42 16.71
N PHE A 45 -3.53 10.77 15.55
CA PHE A 45 -3.45 11.39 14.22
C PHE A 45 -4.58 10.92 13.31
N LEU A 46 -5.72 10.49 13.86
CA LEU A 46 -6.83 9.99 13.04
C LEU A 46 -7.28 11.04 12.02
N GLY A 47 -7.24 10.67 10.74
CA GLY A 47 -7.72 11.51 9.64
C GLY A 47 -6.84 12.70 9.28
N CYS A 48 -5.60 12.77 9.77
CA CYS A 48 -4.70 13.89 9.45
C CYS A 48 -4.39 13.96 7.96
N LYS A 49 -4.75 15.08 7.33
CA LYS A 49 -4.64 15.28 5.88
C LYS A 49 -3.35 16.00 5.50
N SER A 50 -2.71 16.77 6.37
CA SER A 50 -1.43 17.42 6.03
C SER A 50 -0.25 16.46 5.99
N ILE A 51 -0.17 15.53 6.95
CA ILE A 51 1.04 14.76 7.22
C ILE A 51 1.38 13.88 6.02
N LYS A 52 2.62 14.02 5.54
CA LYS A 52 3.23 13.20 4.49
C LYS A 52 4.38 12.35 5.03
N LYS A 53 5.08 12.83 6.05
CA LYS A 53 6.23 12.14 6.64
C LYS A 53 6.18 12.23 8.16
N VAL A 54 6.49 11.11 8.81
CA VAL A 54 6.61 11.01 10.27
C VAL A 54 7.96 10.42 10.61
N PHE A 55 8.71 11.07 11.49
CA PHE A 55 9.98 10.59 12.05
C PHE A 55 9.80 10.41 13.55
N LEU A 56 9.89 9.15 13.99
CA LEU A 56 9.63 8.68 15.36
C LEU A 56 10.95 8.39 16.08
N PRO A 57 11.05 8.73 17.38
CA PRO A 57 12.28 8.53 18.15
C PRO A 57 12.55 7.05 18.46
N GLU A 58 13.79 6.75 18.85
CA GLU A 58 14.21 5.40 19.29
C GLU A 58 13.46 4.92 20.54
N SER A 59 12.92 5.83 21.35
CA SER A 59 12.17 5.52 22.57
C SER A 59 10.78 4.94 22.32
N ILE A 60 10.24 4.99 21.09
CA ILE A 60 8.88 4.48 20.82
C ILE A 60 8.79 2.99 21.15
N GLU A 61 7.79 2.66 21.96
CA GLU A 61 7.43 1.33 22.39
C GLU A 61 6.14 0.83 21.73
N SER A 62 5.18 1.73 21.50
CA SER A 62 3.90 1.34 20.92
C SER A 62 3.23 2.44 20.09
N LEU A 63 2.55 2.00 19.04
CA LEU A 63 1.60 2.74 18.23
C LEU A 63 0.21 2.16 18.48
N SER A 64 -0.59 2.86 19.28
CA SER A 64 -1.92 2.40 19.70
C SER A 64 -2.92 2.34 18.54
N ASP A 65 -4.07 1.72 18.79
CA ASP A 65 -5.08 1.48 17.77
C ASP A 65 -5.47 2.75 16.98
N TRP A 66 -5.52 2.61 15.65
CA TRP A 66 -5.90 3.64 14.68
C TRP A 66 -5.11 4.95 14.77
N CYS A 67 -3.93 4.96 15.38
CA CYS A 67 -3.26 6.22 15.69
C CYS A 67 -2.87 7.04 14.45
N PHE A 68 -2.65 6.44 13.28
CA PHE A 68 -2.47 7.12 11.99
C PHE A 68 -3.57 6.77 10.98
N SER A 69 -4.71 6.21 11.40
CA SER A 69 -5.74 5.78 10.46
C SER A 69 -6.28 6.97 9.65
N LYS A 70 -6.63 6.74 8.38
CA LYS A 70 -7.15 7.73 7.42
C LYS A 70 -6.20 8.91 7.16
N CYS A 71 -4.90 8.76 7.44
CA CYS A 71 -3.90 9.73 7.01
C CYS A 71 -3.56 9.53 5.53
N ASN A 72 -4.50 9.86 4.63
CA ASN A 72 -4.41 9.50 3.21
C ASN A 72 -3.16 10.05 2.51
N ASN A 73 -2.59 11.14 3.00
CA ASN A 73 -1.39 11.76 2.43
C ASN A 73 -0.07 11.24 3.03
N LEU A 74 -0.13 10.40 4.07
CA LEU A 74 1.06 9.83 4.72
C LEU A 74 1.78 8.91 3.73
N LYS A 75 3.04 9.22 3.43
CA LYS A 75 3.88 8.48 2.48
C LYS A 75 5.00 7.70 3.16
N THR A 76 5.50 8.22 4.27
CA THR A 76 6.70 7.70 4.92
C THR A 76 6.59 7.77 6.44
N VAL A 77 6.89 6.65 7.10
CA VAL A 77 7.09 6.59 8.55
C VAL A 77 8.50 6.05 8.81
N LYS A 78 9.30 6.79 9.59
CA LYS A 78 10.66 6.41 9.95
C LYS A 78 10.78 6.26 11.44
N PHE A 79 11.39 5.18 11.90
CA PHE A 79 11.79 4.98 13.29
C PHE A 79 13.31 5.14 13.39
N GLU A 80 13.79 5.98 14.30
CA GLU A 80 15.23 6.13 14.56
C GLU A 80 15.83 4.92 15.29
N GLY A 81 14.99 4.12 15.96
CA GLY A 81 15.37 2.88 16.63
C GLY A 81 15.06 1.62 15.83
N ALA A 82 15.46 0.48 16.37
CA ALA A 82 14.94 -0.81 15.93
C ALA A 82 13.46 -0.94 16.32
N ILE A 83 12.64 -1.60 15.49
CA ILE A 83 11.23 -1.82 15.83
C ILE A 83 11.13 -2.88 16.94
N LYS A 84 10.44 -2.57 18.04
CA LYS A 84 10.13 -3.51 19.11
C LYS A 84 8.99 -4.46 18.73
N ALA A 85 8.98 -5.66 19.31
CA ALA A 85 7.93 -6.64 19.04
C ALA A 85 6.55 -6.08 19.42
N ASN A 86 5.54 -6.32 18.57
CA ASN A 86 4.15 -5.89 18.79
C ASN A 86 3.98 -4.37 18.93
N ILE A 87 4.82 -3.57 18.29
CA ILE A 87 4.71 -2.11 18.30
C ILE A 87 3.37 -1.62 17.75
N PHE A 88 2.74 -2.35 16.82
CA PHE A 88 1.54 -1.90 16.13
C PHE A 88 0.28 -2.43 16.82
N GLY A 89 -0.61 -1.51 17.21
CA GLY A 89 -1.99 -1.82 17.59
C GLY A 89 -2.87 -2.09 16.37
N ARG A 90 -4.18 -2.17 16.60
CA ARG A 90 -5.17 -2.44 15.56
C ARG A 90 -5.25 -1.27 14.57
N GLY A 91 -5.19 -1.56 13.27
CA GLY A 91 -5.51 -0.59 12.22
C GLY A 91 -4.68 0.69 12.23
N VAL A 92 -3.44 0.65 12.74
CA VAL A 92 -2.58 1.85 12.91
C VAL A 92 -2.51 2.71 11.65
N PHE A 93 -2.38 2.09 10.47
CA PHE A 93 -2.32 2.77 9.17
C PHE A 93 -3.54 2.49 8.28
N GLU A 94 -4.67 2.06 8.86
CA GLU A 94 -5.88 1.76 8.09
C GLU A 94 -6.32 2.99 7.28
N GLY A 95 -6.42 2.86 5.95
CA GLY A 95 -6.77 3.96 5.05
C GLY A 95 -5.60 4.87 4.64
N CYS A 96 -4.35 4.57 5.01
CA CYS A 96 -3.17 5.30 4.54
C CYS A 96 -2.75 4.87 3.13
N GLU A 97 -3.61 5.10 2.14
CA GLU A 97 -3.48 4.55 0.77
C GLU A 97 -2.16 4.90 0.05
N HIS A 98 -1.53 6.02 0.41
CA HIS A 98 -0.27 6.47 -0.19
C HIS A 98 0.99 6.13 0.64
N LEU A 99 0.88 5.34 1.71
CA LEU A 99 2.03 4.94 2.51
C LEU A 99 2.88 3.93 1.74
N LYS A 100 4.11 4.34 1.40
CA LYS A 100 5.06 3.57 0.58
C LYS A 100 6.23 3.00 1.36
N GLU A 101 6.55 3.60 2.50
CA GLU A 101 7.76 3.26 3.25
C GLU A 101 7.49 3.32 4.75
N ILE A 102 7.77 2.20 5.41
CA ILE A 102 7.96 2.13 6.86
C ILE A 102 9.39 1.65 7.10
N SER A 103 10.29 2.56 7.47
CA SER A 103 11.72 2.26 7.66
C SER A 103 12.13 2.39 9.12
N PHE A 104 13.12 1.64 9.54
CA PHE A 104 13.70 1.68 10.88
C PHE A 104 15.21 1.49 10.80
N LYS A 105 15.93 1.72 11.89
CA LYS A 105 17.39 1.54 11.92
C LYS A 105 17.75 0.10 11.51
N ASP A 106 18.62 -0.03 10.52
CA ASP A 106 19.05 -1.29 9.89
C ASP A 106 18.03 -2.00 8.99
N ALA A 107 16.88 -1.38 8.67
CA ALA A 107 15.93 -1.93 7.72
C ALA A 107 16.46 -1.91 6.28
N HIS A 108 16.39 -3.05 5.59
CA HIS A 108 16.59 -3.10 4.14
C HIS A 108 15.43 -2.40 3.42
N LYS A 109 15.73 -1.68 2.34
CA LYS A 109 14.75 -0.95 1.52
C LYS A 109 13.55 -1.83 1.13
N ASP A 110 13.81 -3.07 0.73
CA ASP A 110 12.78 -4.03 0.34
C ASP A 110 11.80 -4.30 1.50
N LEU A 111 12.32 -4.59 2.69
CA LEU A 111 11.49 -4.83 3.88
C LEU A 111 10.64 -3.61 4.24
N SER A 112 11.16 -2.39 4.04
CA SER A 112 10.40 -1.17 4.30
C SER A 112 9.19 -0.98 3.38
N VAL A 113 9.34 -1.32 2.10
CA VAL A 113 8.24 -1.26 1.12
C VAL A 113 7.22 -2.36 1.41
N LEU A 114 7.71 -3.57 1.71
CA LEU A 114 6.84 -4.69 2.07
C LEU A 114 6.02 -4.40 3.32
N LEU A 115 6.66 -3.85 4.37
CA LEU A 115 5.98 -3.50 5.60
C LEU A 115 4.85 -2.48 5.35
N ALA A 116 5.15 -1.41 4.61
CA ALA A 116 4.18 -0.37 4.24
C ALA A 116 3.01 -0.92 3.43
N ALA A 117 3.27 -1.80 2.46
CA ALA A 117 2.21 -2.38 1.65
C ALA A 117 1.30 -3.32 2.46
N ASN A 118 1.87 -4.07 3.40
CA ASN A 118 1.15 -5.06 4.19
C ASN A 118 0.24 -4.42 5.23
N VAL A 119 0.71 -3.41 5.98
CA VAL A 119 -0.11 -2.74 7.02
C VAL A 119 -1.41 -2.15 6.49
N ASN A 120 -1.45 -1.81 5.20
CA ASN A 120 -2.59 -1.15 4.58
C ASN A 120 -3.56 -2.12 3.92
N ARG A 121 -3.07 -3.27 3.45
CA ARG A 121 -3.79 -4.12 2.48
C ARG A 121 -4.10 -5.52 2.98
N LEU A 122 -3.41 -5.99 4.02
CA LEU A 122 -3.73 -7.26 4.66
C LEU A 122 -4.49 -7.01 5.98
N PRO A 123 -5.65 -7.67 6.20
CA PRO A 123 -6.39 -7.59 7.44
C PRO A 123 -5.68 -8.43 8.52
N ASN A 124 -4.49 -8.02 8.94
CA ASN A 124 -3.66 -8.87 9.77
C ASN A 124 -2.77 -8.06 10.71
N GLU A 125 -3.47 -7.48 11.69
CA GLU A 125 -2.97 -6.68 12.82
C GLU A 125 -1.84 -7.33 13.64
N HIS A 126 -1.57 -8.62 13.46
CA HIS A 126 -0.57 -9.36 14.23
C HIS A 126 0.63 -9.88 13.42
N LEU A 127 0.69 -9.61 12.10
CA LEU A 127 1.74 -10.17 11.22
C LEU A 127 3.11 -9.53 11.38
N LEU A 128 3.19 -8.38 12.03
CA LEU A 128 4.39 -7.54 12.04
C LEU A 128 5.10 -7.64 13.38
N ARG A 129 5.43 -8.88 13.76
CA ARG A 129 6.45 -9.09 14.79
C ARG A 129 7.78 -8.68 14.17
N SER A 130 8.31 -7.55 14.61
CA SER A 130 9.57 -7.01 14.11
C SER A 130 10.74 -7.98 14.27
N GLU A 131 10.70 -8.83 15.30
CA GLU A 131 11.68 -9.89 15.52
C GLU A 131 11.78 -10.85 14.34
N ASP A 132 10.67 -11.11 13.65
CA ASP A 132 10.62 -12.04 12.51
C ASP A 132 10.95 -11.34 11.19
N LEU A 133 11.05 -10.00 11.14
CA LEU A 133 11.10 -9.26 9.88
C LEU A 133 12.30 -9.68 9.02
N GLY A 134 12.03 -10.07 7.77
CA GLY A 134 13.05 -10.57 6.84
C GLY A 134 13.52 -12.00 7.11
N GLN A 135 13.05 -12.67 8.17
CA GLN A 135 13.27 -14.09 8.37
C GLN A 135 12.24 -14.93 7.60
N GLN A 136 12.56 -16.19 7.33
CA GLN A 136 11.67 -17.13 6.63
C GLN A 136 10.25 -17.17 7.23
N GLY A 137 10.14 -17.23 8.56
CA GLY A 137 8.85 -17.30 9.24
C GLY A 137 7.95 -16.09 8.98
N TRP A 138 8.53 -14.91 8.75
CA TRP A 138 7.76 -13.72 8.39
C TRP A 138 7.20 -13.79 6.98
N TYR A 139 8.02 -14.18 6.00
CA TYR A 139 7.55 -14.42 4.62
C TYR A 139 6.48 -15.51 4.58
N GLU A 140 6.61 -16.57 5.36
CA GLU A 140 5.62 -17.65 5.42
C GLU A 140 4.28 -17.18 5.99
N LYS A 141 4.28 -16.36 7.04
CA LYS A 141 3.05 -15.77 7.58
C LYS A 141 2.40 -14.81 6.58
N TRP A 142 3.21 -14.03 5.86
CA TRP A 142 2.72 -13.18 4.79
C TRP A 142 2.06 -14.01 3.68
N ASP A 143 2.70 -15.07 3.20
CA ASP A 143 2.12 -15.96 2.20
C ASP A 143 0.76 -16.52 2.63
N ILE A 144 0.65 -16.97 3.89
CA ILE A 144 -0.60 -17.50 4.45
C ILE A 144 -1.69 -16.44 4.41
N ALA A 145 -1.38 -15.22 4.83
CA ALA A 145 -2.32 -14.11 4.85
C ALA A 145 -2.75 -13.67 3.45
N LEU A 146 -1.82 -13.60 2.50
CA LEU A 146 -2.13 -13.31 1.10
C LEU A 146 -3.03 -14.40 0.53
N MET A 147 -2.68 -15.69 0.69
CA MET A 147 -3.52 -16.79 0.22
C MET A 147 -4.93 -16.76 0.83
N ALA A 148 -5.06 -16.46 2.13
CA ALA A 148 -6.36 -16.30 2.78
C ALA A 148 -7.17 -15.16 2.13
N LEU A 149 -6.54 -14.02 1.83
CA LEU A 149 -7.16 -12.92 1.12
C LEU A 149 -7.53 -13.27 -0.34
N LEU A 150 -6.72 -14.05 -1.05
CA LEU A 150 -7.05 -14.45 -2.42
C LEU A 150 -8.24 -15.42 -2.49
N ASN A 151 -8.54 -16.11 -1.40
CA ASN A 151 -9.69 -17.02 -1.29
C ASN A 151 -11.01 -16.32 -0.95
N THR A 152 -10.98 -15.03 -0.57
CA THR A 152 -12.20 -14.24 -0.36
C THR A 152 -12.77 -13.76 -1.68
N ASP A 153 -14.08 -13.51 -1.73
CA ASP A 153 -14.68 -12.88 -2.92
C ASP A 153 -14.13 -11.45 -3.10
N ASP A 154 -14.09 -10.94 -4.32
CA ASP A 154 -13.72 -9.54 -4.58
C ASP A 154 -14.81 -8.59 -4.03
N ALA A 155 -16.05 -9.07 -3.87
CA ALA A 155 -17.14 -8.32 -3.22
C ALA A 155 -17.17 -8.44 -1.68
N GLU A 156 -16.35 -9.30 -1.10
CA GLU A 156 -16.31 -9.54 0.35
C GLU A 156 -15.78 -8.31 1.09
N GLY A 157 -16.51 -7.83 2.11
CA GLY A 157 -16.22 -6.60 2.84
C GLY A 157 -17.15 -5.42 2.51
N SER A 158 -17.84 -5.44 1.37
CA SER A 158 -18.93 -4.48 1.06
C SER A 158 -20.06 -4.52 2.10
N ILE A 159 -20.29 -5.68 2.70
CA ILE A 159 -21.30 -5.91 3.74
C ILE A 159 -20.83 -5.41 5.12
N ASN A 160 -19.53 -5.40 5.42
CA ASN A 160 -19.03 -5.01 6.75
C ASN A 160 -18.97 -3.48 6.94
N THR A 161 -18.83 -2.70 5.88
CA THR A 161 -18.88 -1.23 5.97
C THR A 161 -20.29 -0.72 6.28
N LEU A 162 -21.33 -1.49 5.95
CA LEU A 162 -22.73 -1.22 6.29
C LEU A 162 -23.07 -1.54 7.76
N VAL A 163 -22.23 -2.30 8.48
CA VAL A 163 -22.53 -2.78 9.84
C VAL A 163 -21.63 -2.15 10.92
N CYS A 164 -20.51 -1.55 10.55
CA CYS A 164 -19.69 -0.78 11.49
C CYS A 164 -20.28 0.62 11.73
N GLY A 165 -21.44 0.66 12.38
CA GLY A 165 -21.97 1.84 13.05
C GLY A 165 -21.12 2.23 14.26
N GLU A 166 -19.92 2.77 14.03
CA GLU A 166 -19.39 3.79 14.94
C GLU A 166 -19.81 5.15 14.38
N GLU A 167 -20.93 5.63 14.92
CA GLU A 167 -21.34 7.02 14.92
C GLU A 167 -20.16 7.92 15.34
N ASP A 168 -20.16 9.16 14.84
CA ASP A 168 -19.18 10.23 15.06
C ASP A 168 -17.97 10.29 14.10
N ILE A 169 -18.22 10.18 12.80
CA ILE A 169 -17.58 11.08 11.85
C ILE A 169 -18.63 12.12 11.49
N SER A 170 -18.46 13.36 11.94
CA SER A 170 -19.30 14.47 11.53
C SER A 170 -19.33 14.51 9.99
N THR A 171 -20.48 14.18 9.43
CA THR A 171 -20.81 14.21 8.00
C THR A 171 -21.00 15.65 7.52
N ASP A 172 -20.12 16.56 7.94
CA ASP A 172 -20.04 17.91 7.38
C ASP A 172 -19.29 17.81 6.04
N GLY A 173 -19.95 17.20 5.05
CA GLY A 173 -19.47 17.09 3.67
C GLY A 173 -20.09 16.01 2.80
N ILE A 174 -20.82 15.05 3.36
CA ILE A 174 -21.56 14.04 2.57
C ILE A 174 -23.01 14.12 2.98
N GLY A 175 -23.82 14.71 2.09
CA GLY A 175 -25.26 14.80 2.27
C GLY A 175 -25.84 13.41 2.49
N SER A 176 -26.69 13.31 3.51
CA SER A 176 -27.57 12.18 3.73
C SER A 176 -28.40 11.92 2.47
N VAL A 177 -28.26 10.73 1.88
CA VAL A 177 -29.20 10.22 0.89
C VAL A 177 -29.59 8.82 1.31
N ASP A 178 -30.81 8.72 1.84
CA ASP A 178 -31.55 7.47 1.91
C ASP A 178 -31.79 6.99 0.46
N GLY A 179 -30.97 6.04 0.01
CA GLY A 179 -31.10 5.41 -1.30
C GLY A 179 -29.85 4.60 -1.63
N GLU A 180 -30.01 3.31 -1.96
CA GLU A 180 -28.93 2.49 -2.50
C GLU A 180 -28.28 3.22 -3.68
N MET A 181 -27.06 3.73 -3.47
CA MET A 181 -26.25 4.43 -4.48
C MET A 181 -25.63 3.39 -5.42
N PRO A 182 -26.08 3.26 -6.68
CA PRO A 182 -25.50 2.34 -7.65
C PRO A 182 -24.15 2.93 -8.09
N GLY A 183 -23.05 2.51 -7.46
CA GLY A 183 -21.70 2.96 -7.77
C GLY A 183 -20.66 2.62 -6.71
N GLU A 184 -21.01 2.67 -5.42
CA GLU A 184 -20.04 2.40 -4.34
C GLU A 184 -19.64 0.92 -4.24
N THR A 185 -20.55 0.01 -4.60
CA THR A 185 -20.30 -1.44 -4.57
C THR A 185 -19.29 -1.85 -5.65
N ASP A 186 -19.34 -1.23 -6.83
CA ASP A 186 -18.43 -1.56 -7.95
C ASP A 186 -17.02 -1.00 -7.71
N ASP A 187 -16.92 0.23 -7.19
CA ASP A 187 -15.64 0.83 -6.80
C ASP A 187 -14.97 0.07 -5.65
N PHE A 188 -15.75 -0.44 -4.70
CA PHE A 188 -15.23 -1.32 -3.65
C PHE A 188 -14.66 -2.62 -4.23
N VAL A 189 -15.45 -3.32 -5.07
CA VAL A 189 -15.03 -4.57 -5.71
C VAL A 189 -13.76 -4.37 -6.54
N LYS A 190 -13.72 -3.29 -7.34
CA LYS A 190 -12.55 -2.92 -8.14
C LYS A 190 -11.32 -2.71 -7.25
N ARG A 191 -11.45 -1.94 -6.17
CA ARG A 191 -10.35 -1.68 -5.22
C ARG A 191 -9.87 -2.96 -4.53
N ALA A 192 -10.78 -3.83 -4.10
CA ALA A 192 -10.43 -5.12 -3.50
C ALA A 192 -9.67 -6.02 -4.48
N ALA A 193 -10.15 -6.14 -5.73
CA ALA A 193 -9.49 -6.92 -6.77
C ALA A 193 -8.10 -6.37 -7.15
N LYS A 194 -7.98 -5.04 -7.25
CA LYS A 194 -6.69 -4.36 -7.47
C LYS A 194 -5.71 -4.62 -6.33
N ASN A 195 -6.16 -4.49 -5.08
CA ASN A 195 -5.32 -4.76 -3.90
C ASN A 195 -4.77 -6.19 -3.89
N LYS A 196 -5.60 -7.18 -4.23
CA LYS A 196 -5.17 -8.58 -4.36
C LYS A 196 -4.10 -8.73 -5.45
N CYS A 197 -4.30 -8.13 -6.62
CA CYS A 197 -3.31 -8.14 -7.71
C CYS A 197 -1.99 -7.47 -7.30
N PHE A 198 -2.06 -6.30 -6.65
CA PHE A 198 -0.89 -5.55 -6.20
C PHE A 198 -0.06 -6.37 -5.22
N LEU A 199 -0.71 -7.04 -4.26
CA LEU A 199 -0.02 -7.90 -3.29
C LEU A 199 0.62 -9.12 -3.96
N CYS A 200 -0.01 -9.72 -4.97
CA CYS A 200 0.62 -10.79 -5.76
C CYS A 200 1.87 -10.29 -6.49
N PHE A 201 1.79 -9.14 -7.18
CA PHE A 201 2.94 -8.55 -7.85
C PHE A 201 4.07 -8.27 -6.86
N LEU A 202 3.75 -7.60 -5.76
CA LEU A 202 4.72 -7.25 -4.72
C LEU A 202 5.40 -8.49 -4.16
N ARG A 203 4.64 -9.55 -3.87
CA ARG A 203 5.20 -10.79 -3.32
C ARG A 203 6.09 -11.53 -4.33
N LEU A 204 5.75 -11.47 -5.62
CA LEU A 204 6.56 -12.07 -6.69
C LEU A 204 7.82 -11.26 -7.01
N MET A 205 7.79 -9.94 -6.86
CA MET A 205 8.96 -9.06 -6.95
C MET A 205 9.93 -9.28 -5.79
N HIS A 206 9.40 -9.57 -4.60
CA HIS A 206 10.18 -9.86 -3.39
C HIS A 206 10.05 -11.33 -3.00
N ASP A 207 10.62 -12.21 -3.82
CA ASP A 207 10.39 -13.66 -3.78
C ASP A 207 11.24 -14.45 -2.77
N SER A 208 11.92 -13.75 -1.86
CA SER A 208 12.68 -14.39 -0.78
C SER A 208 11.81 -15.42 -0.04
N PHE A 209 12.35 -16.62 0.13
CA PHE A 209 11.68 -17.78 0.76
C PHE A 209 10.32 -18.17 0.13
N LEU A 210 9.99 -17.68 -1.07
CA LEU A 210 8.75 -18.05 -1.77
C LEU A 210 8.88 -19.46 -2.34
N LYS A 211 7.97 -20.35 -1.93
CA LYS A 211 7.91 -21.73 -2.44
C LYS A 211 7.21 -21.75 -3.81
N ASP A 212 7.60 -22.71 -4.64
CA ASP A 212 7.14 -22.81 -6.04
C ASP A 212 5.62 -22.99 -6.19
N ASP A 213 4.99 -23.70 -5.26
CA ASP A 213 3.53 -23.90 -5.23
C ASP A 213 2.81 -22.56 -5.02
N LYS A 214 3.29 -21.75 -4.08
CA LYS A 214 2.76 -20.41 -3.79
C LYS A 214 3.05 -19.42 -4.92
N ARG A 215 4.27 -19.45 -5.49
CA ARG A 215 4.61 -18.66 -6.68
C ARG A 215 3.63 -18.95 -7.80
N THR A 216 3.44 -20.23 -8.12
CA THR A 216 2.51 -20.66 -9.18
C THR A 216 1.09 -20.17 -8.92
N LEU A 217 0.63 -20.23 -7.66
CA LEU A 217 -0.67 -19.71 -7.26
C LEU A 217 -0.80 -18.21 -7.54
N PHE A 218 0.18 -17.39 -7.14
CA PHE A 218 0.17 -15.94 -7.36
C PHE A 218 0.26 -15.56 -8.83
N GLU A 219 1.10 -16.25 -9.61
CA GLU A 219 1.20 -16.06 -11.06
C GLU A 219 -0.12 -16.41 -11.77
N ASN A 220 -0.77 -17.50 -11.37
CA ASN A 220 -2.06 -17.90 -11.93
C ASN A 220 -3.16 -16.89 -11.57
N TYR A 221 -3.12 -16.31 -10.37
CA TYR A 221 -4.04 -15.24 -9.98
C TYR A 221 -3.90 -14.01 -10.87
N ILE A 222 -2.67 -13.61 -11.21
CA ILE A 222 -2.37 -12.51 -12.15
C ILE A 222 -2.82 -12.87 -13.58
N LYS A 223 -2.50 -14.07 -14.08
CA LYS A 223 -2.88 -14.53 -15.43
C LYS A 223 -4.40 -14.49 -15.65
N ALA A 224 -5.16 -14.91 -14.64
CA ALA A 224 -6.62 -14.92 -14.71
C ALA A 224 -7.24 -13.51 -14.84
N ARG A 225 -6.45 -12.45 -14.56
CA ARG A 225 -6.86 -11.05 -14.55
C ARG A 225 -6.00 -10.19 -15.48
N ALA A 226 -5.45 -10.81 -16.52
CA ALA A 226 -4.60 -10.16 -17.51
C ALA A 226 -5.40 -9.19 -18.43
N TYR A 227 -4.67 -8.32 -19.12
CA TYR A 227 -5.14 -7.45 -20.19
C TYR A 227 -6.07 -8.19 -21.17
N GLY A 228 -7.18 -7.56 -21.56
CA GLY A 228 -8.17 -8.13 -22.47
C GLY A 228 -9.17 -9.10 -21.82
N ASN A 229 -8.99 -9.45 -20.54
CA ASN A 229 -10.02 -10.14 -19.76
C ASN A 229 -11.11 -9.16 -19.31
N PRO A 230 -12.40 -9.56 -19.20
CA PRO A 230 -13.44 -8.72 -18.60
C PRO A 230 -13.13 -8.22 -17.17
N LYS A 231 -12.26 -8.93 -16.44
CA LYS A 231 -11.73 -8.57 -15.13
C LYS A 231 -10.21 -8.39 -15.19
N ASP A 232 -9.72 -7.52 -16.06
CA ASP A 232 -8.29 -7.24 -16.28
C ASP A 232 -7.58 -6.48 -15.14
N PHE A 233 -8.00 -6.73 -13.89
CA PHE A 233 -7.52 -5.99 -12.72
C PHE A 233 -6.02 -6.07 -12.53
N ALA A 234 -5.32 -7.09 -13.03
CA ALA A 234 -3.86 -7.12 -12.97
C ALA A 234 -3.25 -6.03 -13.86
N TRP A 235 -3.80 -5.81 -15.06
CA TRP A 235 -3.38 -4.73 -15.93
C TRP A 235 -3.75 -3.35 -15.35
N VAL A 236 -4.98 -3.19 -14.88
CA VAL A 236 -5.42 -1.94 -14.23
C VAL A 236 -4.51 -1.59 -13.04
N THR A 237 -4.13 -2.58 -12.24
CA THR A 237 -3.19 -2.40 -11.11
C THR A 237 -1.81 -1.93 -11.58
N LEU A 238 -1.25 -2.52 -12.65
CA LEU A 238 0.04 -2.09 -13.20
C LEU A 238 0.04 -0.63 -13.66
N LYS A 239 -1.07 -0.20 -14.26
CA LYS A 239 -1.23 1.18 -14.73
C LYS A 239 -1.39 2.16 -13.57
N GLU A 240 -2.27 1.84 -12.62
CA GLU A 240 -2.73 2.80 -11.62
C GLU A 240 -1.87 2.77 -10.33
N ASP A 241 -1.42 1.60 -9.89
CA ASP A 241 -0.86 1.40 -8.54
C ASP A 241 0.64 1.07 -8.52
N CYS A 242 1.21 0.61 -9.64
CA CYS A 242 2.65 0.30 -9.77
C CYS A 242 3.49 1.48 -10.31
N GLU A 243 2.91 2.68 -10.40
CA GLU A 243 3.59 3.96 -10.71
C GLU A 243 4.44 3.97 -11.99
N GLY A 244 4.21 3.04 -12.93
CA GLY A 244 5.02 2.94 -14.14
C GLY A 244 6.42 2.35 -13.93
N GLU A 245 6.68 1.74 -12.77
CA GLU A 245 7.94 1.05 -12.50
C GLU A 245 8.12 -0.15 -13.45
N VAL A 246 9.13 -0.08 -14.31
CA VAL A 246 9.33 -1.02 -15.43
C VAL A 246 9.47 -2.47 -14.96
N ASP A 247 9.99 -2.73 -13.77
CA ASP A 247 10.20 -4.10 -13.30
C ASP A 247 8.89 -4.86 -13.07
N TYR A 248 7.81 -4.17 -12.69
CA TYR A 248 6.47 -4.79 -12.63
C TYR A 248 5.95 -5.17 -14.02
N TYR A 249 6.25 -4.37 -15.05
CA TYR A 249 5.88 -4.68 -16.43
C TYR A 249 6.68 -5.88 -16.96
N LYS A 250 7.99 -5.97 -16.66
CA LYS A 250 8.82 -7.14 -16.98
C LYS A 250 8.26 -8.41 -16.33
N LEU A 251 7.95 -8.34 -15.03
CA LEU A 251 7.36 -9.45 -14.29
C LEU A 251 6.04 -9.88 -14.95
N TYR A 252 5.15 -8.93 -15.24
CA TYR A 252 3.88 -9.19 -15.90
C TYR A 252 4.03 -9.88 -17.26
N LEU A 253 4.92 -9.39 -18.14
CA LEU A 253 5.15 -10.02 -19.44
C LEU A 253 5.72 -11.44 -19.30
N SER A 254 6.60 -11.68 -18.32
CA SER A 254 7.15 -13.02 -18.08
C SER A 254 6.08 -14.03 -17.64
N ILE A 255 5.08 -13.57 -16.88
CA ILE A 255 3.96 -14.35 -16.38
C ILE A 255 2.92 -14.55 -17.50
N VAL A 256 2.36 -13.47 -18.03
CA VAL A 256 1.18 -13.49 -18.90
C VAL A 256 1.53 -13.85 -20.34
N LYS A 257 2.71 -13.44 -20.82
CA LYS A 257 3.15 -13.64 -22.21
C LYS A 257 2.10 -13.17 -23.24
N PRO A 258 1.67 -11.90 -23.18
CA PRO A 258 0.65 -11.38 -24.08
C PRO A 258 1.12 -11.40 -25.55
N SER A 259 0.18 -11.41 -26.49
CA SER A 259 0.51 -11.34 -27.92
C SER A 259 1.07 -9.96 -28.30
N LYS A 260 1.72 -9.85 -29.47
CA LYS A 260 2.20 -8.54 -29.96
C LYS A 260 1.07 -7.51 -30.11
N ASP A 261 -0.12 -7.97 -30.49
CA ASP A 261 -1.28 -7.08 -30.64
C ASP A 261 -1.84 -6.65 -29.29
N ASP A 262 -1.84 -7.53 -28.29
CA ASP A 262 -2.17 -7.16 -26.91
C ASP A 262 -1.18 -6.11 -26.37
N ILE A 263 0.13 -6.26 -26.63
CA ILE A 263 1.13 -5.29 -26.20
C ILE A 263 0.90 -3.93 -26.87
N LYS A 264 0.54 -3.88 -28.15
CA LYS A 264 0.17 -2.61 -28.83
C LYS A 264 -1.04 -1.96 -28.15
N GLY A 265 -2.06 -2.75 -27.81
CA GLY A 265 -3.22 -2.28 -27.05
C GLY A 265 -2.83 -1.72 -25.68
N MET A 266 -1.97 -2.44 -24.96
CA MET A 266 -1.42 -2.01 -23.67
C MET A 266 -0.66 -0.67 -23.78
N VAL A 267 0.15 -0.47 -24.82
CA VAL A 267 0.86 0.81 -25.05
C VAL A 267 -0.13 1.96 -25.27
N ALA A 268 -1.17 1.74 -26.07
CA ALA A 268 -2.19 2.75 -26.35
C ALA A 268 -3.00 3.14 -25.10
N ASP A 269 -3.19 2.19 -24.17
CA ASP A 269 -3.94 2.37 -22.93
C ASP A 269 -3.13 3.02 -21.79
N LEU A 270 -1.80 3.13 -21.95
CA LEU A 270 -0.96 3.86 -20.99
C LEU A 270 -1.12 5.38 -21.16
N SER A 271 -1.07 6.11 -20.04
CA SER A 271 -1.13 7.58 -20.04
C SER A 271 0.17 8.22 -20.55
N ALA A 272 0.12 9.52 -20.90
CA ALA A 272 1.30 10.26 -21.37
C ALA A 272 2.41 10.40 -20.32
N THR A 273 2.11 10.25 -19.03
CA THR A 273 3.10 10.35 -17.95
C THR A 273 3.87 9.06 -17.72
N GLN A 274 3.41 7.92 -18.25
CA GLN A 274 4.01 6.59 -18.08
C GLN A 274 5.07 6.28 -19.15
N VAL A 275 5.98 7.23 -19.37
CA VAL A 275 6.94 7.21 -20.49
C VAL A 275 7.84 5.98 -20.45
N GLN A 276 8.36 5.60 -19.28
CA GLN A 276 9.28 4.46 -19.15
C GLN A 276 8.59 3.12 -19.44
N ALA A 277 7.38 2.92 -18.90
CA ALA A 277 6.59 1.73 -19.17
C ALA A 277 6.21 1.63 -20.65
N LYS A 278 5.81 2.74 -21.28
CA LYS A 278 5.54 2.79 -22.72
C LYS A 278 6.76 2.41 -23.55
N ALA A 279 7.90 3.04 -23.30
CA ALA A 279 9.14 2.75 -24.02
C ALA A 279 9.54 1.28 -23.88
N PHE A 280 9.42 0.71 -22.68
CA PHE A 280 9.68 -0.71 -22.45
C PHE A 280 8.76 -1.60 -23.30
N LEU A 281 7.44 -1.40 -23.23
CA LEU A 281 6.48 -2.22 -23.98
C LEU A 281 6.63 -2.09 -25.50
N ILE A 282 6.96 -0.90 -26.00
CA ILE A 282 7.27 -0.66 -27.42
C ILE A 282 8.45 -1.51 -27.87
N ASN A 283 9.54 -1.50 -27.08
CA ASN A 283 10.74 -2.29 -27.38
C ASN A 283 10.43 -3.79 -27.38
N GLU A 284 9.62 -4.27 -26.43
CA GLU A 284 9.20 -5.68 -26.36
C GLU A 284 8.33 -6.09 -27.56
N ALA A 285 7.40 -5.23 -28.01
CA ALA A 285 6.60 -5.50 -29.21
C ALA A 285 7.45 -5.53 -30.50
N ALA A 286 8.47 -4.65 -30.55
CA ALA A 286 9.36 -4.48 -31.69
C ALA A 286 10.39 -5.62 -31.87
N GLY A 287 10.62 -6.47 -30.86
CA GLY A 287 11.70 -7.45 -30.83
C GLY A 287 11.99 -8.17 -32.17
N SER A 288 13.24 -8.02 -32.66
CA SER A 288 13.99 -8.76 -33.71
C SER A 288 14.24 -8.19 -35.12
N THR A 289 13.99 -6.91 -35.44
CA THR A 289 14.57 -6.27 -36.65
C THR A 289 14.80 -4.77 -36.47
N ASP A 290 16.00 -4.31 -36.88
CA ASP A 290 16.53 -2.93 -37.02
C ASP A 290 15.73 -1.76 -36.41
N GLU A 291 16.39 -1.03 -35.51
CA GLU A 291 15.92 0.08 -34.66
C GLU A 291 15.35 1.31 -35.40
N SER A 292 15.25 1.31 -36.73
CA SER A 292 14.95 2.52 -37.51
C SER A 292 13.50 2.68 -37.97
N SER A 293 12.67 1.62 -38.01
CA SER A 293 11.31 1.74 -38.62
C SER A 293 10.13 1.54 -37.66
N ALA A 294 10.33 0.89 -36.51
CA ALA A 294 9.24 0.63 -35.56
C ALA A 294 8.84 1.85 -34.71
N LEU A 295 9.74 2.83 -34.58
CA LEU A 295 9.49 4.06 -33.80
C LEU A 295 8.52 5.02 -34.50
N ASP A 296 8.47 5.03 -35.84
CA ASP A 296 7.63 5.96 -36.60
C ASP A 296 6.15 5.53 -36.64
N ASP A 297 5.87 4.22 -36.59
CA ASP A 297 4.49 3.69 -36.62
C ASP A 297 3.77 3.75 -35.26
N LEU A 298 4.50 4.00 -34.15
CA LEU A 298 3.97 4.00 -32.78
C LEU A 298 3.87 5.41 -32.15
N MET A 299 4.33 6.45 -32.86
CA MET A 299 4.29 7.85 -32.41
C MET A 299 3.25 8.72 -33.14
N LEU A 300 2.33 8.10 -33.90
CA LEU A 300 1.17 8.75 -34.53
C LEU A 300 -0.14 8.36 -33.83
#